data_AF-A0A7L4ZJ11-F1
#
_entry.id   AF-A0A7L4ZJ11-F1
#
_cell.length_a   1.000
_cell.length_b   1.000
_cell.length_c   1.000
_cell.angle_alpha   90.00
_cell.angle_beta   90.00
_cell.angle_gamma   90.00
#
_symmetry.space_group_name_H-M   'P 1'
#
loop_
_entity.id
_entity.type
_entity.pdbx_description
1 polymer ?
#
loop_
_entity_poly.entity_id
_entity_poly.type
_entity_poly.pdbx_seq_one_letter_code
_entity_poly.pdbx_strand_id
1 'polypeptide(L)'
;MKNTIIIIISLFSIICFSQNKKPLYIKFDEKMEISNIIEDMTLSFHTINSDSRGNRYNFKVSNMGKDFNLRQFQEIKDSITEKEFKAINLTTIKELSKISPCDLHIMLSDLESIVLIKTVDNIHYKYRLVYWSTQRGWSTVKTN
;
A
#
# COMPACT_ATOMS: atom_id res chain seq x y z
N MET A 1 40.88 -36.16 15.32
CA MET A 1 40.56 -34.75 14.98
C MET A 1 39.48 -34.71 13.90
N LYS A 2 38.20 -34.87 14.25
CA LYS A 2 37.10 -34.94 13.26
C LYS A 2 35.75 -34.38 13.76
N ASN A 3 35.75 -33.50 14.77
CA ASN A 3 34.50 -32.96 15.34
C ASN A 3 34.39 -31.43 15.30
N THR A 4 35.27 -30.72 14.59
CA THR A 4 35.30 -29.24 14.65
C THR A 4 34.56 -28.54 13.51
N ILE A 5 34.03 -29.27 12.51
CA ILE A 5 33.49 -28.66 11.27
C ILE A 5 31.97 -28.45 11.30
N ILE A 6 31.22 -29.00 12.26
CA ILE A 6 29.74 -28.94 12.25
C ILE A 6 29.19 -27.62 12.84
N ILE A 7 29.96 -26.89 13.68
CA ILE A 7 29.43 -25.69 14.35
C ILE A 7 29.34 -24.47 13.43
N ILE A 8 30.22 -24.38 12.41
CA ILE A 8 30.28 -23.20 11.52
C ILE A 8 29.09 -23.14 10.55
N ILE A 9 28.51 -24.29 10.16
CA ILE A 9 27.36 -24.31 9.23
C ILE A 9 26.05 -23.91 9.94
N SER A 10 25.93 -24.13 11.26
CA SER A 10 24.73 -23.73 12.02
C SER A 10 24.61 -22.23 12.28
N LEU A 11 25.71 -21.47 12.15
CA LEU A 11 25.73 -20.02 12.34
C LEU A 11 25.32 -19.23 11.09
N PHE A 12 25.24 -19.88 9.91
CA PHE A 12 24.74 -19.24 8.69
C PHE A 12 23.20 -19.19 8.62
N SER A 13 22.49 -19.84 9.55
CA SER A 13 21.02 -19.97 9.52
C SER A 13 20.26 -18.85 10.25
N ILE A 14 20.94 -17.84 10.80
CA ILE A 14 20.30 -16.74 11.55
C ILE A 14 20.82 -15.38 11.06
N ILE A 15 20.79 -15.16 9.75
CA ILE A 15 20.52 -13.81 9.25
C ILE A 15 19.05 -13.82 8.89
N CYS A 16 18.22 -13.80 9.92
CA CYS A 16 16.85 -13.35 9.76
C CYS A 16 16.97 -11.90 9.30
N PHE A 17 16.89 -11.67 8.00
CA PHE A 17 16.73 -10.33 7.45
C PHE A 17 15.39 -9.82 8.02
N SER A 18 15.44 -9.21 9.19
CA SER A 18 14.44 -8.23 9.59
C SER A 18 14.63 -7.07 8.63
N GLN A 19 14.06 -7.21 7.43
CA GLN A 19 13.85 -6.09 6.54
C GLN A 19 12.86 -5.22 7.30
N ASN A 20 13.40 -4.27 8.08
CA ASN A 20 12.68 -3.09 8.54
C ASN A 20 12.23 -2.34 7.28
N LYS A 21 11.25 -2.89 6.55
CA LYS A 21 10.69 -2.29 5.34
C LYS A 21 9.94 -1.08 5.84
N LYS A 22 10.57 0.09 5.68
CA LYS A 22 9.94 1.37 6.01
C LYS A 22 8.55 1.40 5.36
N PRO A 23 7.52 1.88 6.08
CA PRO A 23 6.19 1.95 5.51
C PRO A 23 6.19 2.77 4.22
N LEU A 24 5.41 2.32 3.23
CA LEU A 24 5.12 3.15 2.06
C LEU A 24 3.98 4.08 2.42
N TYR A 25 4.27 5.38 2.46
CA TYR A 25 3.24 6.40 2.64
C TYR A 25 2.77 6.91 1.29
N ILE A 26 1.51 6.69 0.98
CA ILE A 26 0.88 7.11 -0.28
C ILE A 26 0.02 8.34 -0.01
N LYS A 27 0.21 9.40 -0.79
CA LYS A 27 -0.66 10.57 -0.76
C LYS A 27 -2.00 10.21 -1.41
N PHE A 28 -3.11 10.50 -0.73
CA PHE A 28 -4.43 10.40 -1.32
C PHE A 28 -4.58 11.36 -2.52
N ASP A 29 -5.17 10.85 -3.59
CA ASP A 29 -5.32 11.53 -4.86
C ASP A 29 -6.76 11.30 -5.37
N GLU A 30 -7.32 12.28 -6.08
CA GLU A 30 -8.68 12.22 -6.63
C GLU A 30 -8.88 11.08 -7.64
N LYS A 31 -7.80 10.58 -8.24
CA LYS A 31 -7.82 9.44 -9.16
C LYS A 31 -7.91 8.09 -8.45
N MET A 32 -7.94 8.08 -7.12
CA MET A 32 -8.22 6.87 -6.35
C MET A 32 -9.72 6.61 -6.29
N GLU A 33 -10.12 5.42 -6.71
CA GLU A 33 -11.49 4.96 -6.57
C GLU A 33 -11.67 4.32 -5.19
N ILE A 34 -12.67 4.79 -4.44
CA ILE A 34 -13.09 4.19 -3.18
C ILE A 34 -14.43 3.52 -3.40
N SER A 35 -14.55 2.26 -2.98
CA SER A 35 -15.79 1.50 -3.05
C SER A 35 -16.09 0.90 -1.68
N ASN A 36 -17.35 1.04 -1.26
CA ASN A 36 -17.86 0.39 -0.05
C ASN A 36 -18.68 -0.83 -0.51
N ILE A 37 -18.09 -2.01 -0.40
CA ILE A 37 -18.79 -3.27 -0.64
C ILE A 37 -19.13 -3.78 0.75
N ILE A 38 -20.41 -4.02 1.04
CA ILE A 38 -20.97 -4.49 2.32
C ILE A 38 -19.89 -4.97 3.32
N GLU A 39 -19.63 -4.15 4.35
CA GLU A 39 -18.65 -4.33 5.45
C GLU A 39 -17.15 -4.10 5.14
N ASP A 40 -16.74 -4.05 3.88
CA ASP A 40 -15.34 -3.82 3.46
C ASP A 40 -15.20 -2.56 2.58
N MET A 41 -14.35 -1.64 3.02
CA MET A 41 -13.94 -0.51 2.20
C MET A 41 -12.72 -0.87 1.38
N THR A 42 -12.82 -0.66 0.08
CA THR A 42 -11.73 -0.90 -0.87
C THR A 42 -11.28 0.41 -1.49
N LEU A 43 -9.99 0.52 -1.71
CA LEU A 43 -9.36 1.63 -2.43
C LEU A 43 -8.59 1.06 -3.61
N SER A 44 -8.62 1.75 -4.72
CA SER A 44 -7.84 1.36 -5.88
C SER A 44 -7.32 2.56 -6.65
N PHE A 45 -6.20 2.37 -7.33
CA PHE A 45 -5.69 3.35 -8.29
C PHE A 45 -5.26 2.66 -9.57
N HIS A 46 -5.22 3.44 -10.64
CA HIS A 46 -4.83 3.00 -11.97
C HIS A 46 -3.48 3.58 -12.36
N THR A 47 -2.61 2.75 -12.94
CA THR A 47 -1.43 3.20 -13.68
C THR A 47 -1.61 2.87 -15.15
N ILE A 48 -1.15 3.74 -16.04
CA ILE A 48 -1.16 3.53 -17.48
C ILE A 48 0.28 3.34 -17.92
N ASN A 49 0.55 2.23 -18.62
CA ASN A 49 1.87 1.93 -19.15
C ASN A 49 2.09 2.62 -20.51
N SER A 50 3.34 2.57 -20.99
CA SER A 50 3.72 3.07 -22.31
C SER A 50 2.95 2.41 -23.47
N ASP A 51 2.47 1.17 -23.29
CA ASP A 51 1.64 0.44 -24.26
C ASP A 51 0.14 0.77 -24.15
N SER A 52 -0.23 1.82 -23.40
CA SER A 52 -1.60 2.25 -23.12
C SER A 52 -2.47 1.23 -22.38
N ARG A 53 -1.90 0.13 -21.87
CA ARG A 53 -2.62 -0.81 -21.01
C ARG A 53 -2.62 -0.30 -19.56
N GLY A 54 -3.80 -0.29 -18.97
CA GLY A 54 -4.00 0.08 -17.57
C GLY A 54 -3.79 -1.11 -16.63
N ASN A 55 -3.19 -0.85 -15.46
CA ASN A 55 -3.20 -1.77 -14.33
C ASN A 55 -3.96 -1.13 -13.18
N ARG A 56 -4.86 -1.88 -12.56
CA ARG A 56 -5.58 -1.47 -11.35
C ARG A 56 -4.94 -2.16 -10.15
N TYR A 57 -4.54 -1.38 -9.15
CA TYR A 57 -4.00 -1.89 -7.89
C TYR A 57 -5.07 -1.71 -6.82
N ASN A 58 -5.45 -2.81 -6.17
CA ASN A 58 -6.56 -2.85 -5.23
C ASN A 58 -6.03 -3.08 -3.80
N PHE A 59 -6.63 -2.34 -2.88
CA PHE A 59 -6.31 -2.36 -1.46
C PHE A 59 -7.59 -2.52 -0.66
N LYS A 60 -7.53 -3.27 0.43
CA LYS A 60 -8.50 -3.12 1.51
C LYS A 60 -8.03 -1.98 2.40
N VAL A 61 -8.95 -1.09 2.74
CA VAL A 61 -8.70 -0.07 3.76
C VAL A 61 -8.92 -0.74 5.10
N SER A 62 -7.84 -1.02 5.81
CA SER A 62 -7.89 -1.54 7.18
C SER A 62 -7.71 -0.35 8.11
N ASN A 63 -8.71 0.02 8.89
CA ASN A 63 -8.44 0.89 10.02
C ASN A 63 -8.19 0.06 11.27
N MET A 64 -7.25 0.51 12.11
CA MET A 64 -6.87 -0.17 13.36
C MET A 64 -7.93 0.01 14.48
N GLY A 65 -9.01 0.76 14.23
CA GLY A 65 -10.10 1.00 15.16
C GLY A 65 -11.21 -0.05 15.10
N LYS A 66 -11.80 -0.39 16.26
CA LYS A 66 -12.86 -1.43 16.41
C LYS A 66 -14.23 -1.07 15.81
N ASP A 67 -14.47 0.21 15.46
CA ASP A 67 -15.78 0.72 15.03
C ASP A 67 -15.91 0.88 13.49
N PHE A 68 -15.12 0.15 12.72
CA PHE A 68 -14.96 0.38 11.27
C PHE A 68 -16.20 0.03 10.44
N ASN A 69 -17.00 -0.96 10.83
CA ASN A 69 -18.08 -1.52 10.01
C ASN A 69 -19.23 -0.54 9.68
N LEU A 70 -19.23 0.67 10.25
CA LEU A 70 -20.36 1.60 10.17
C LEU A 70 -19.99 3.03 9.72
N ARG A 71 -18.73 3.34 9.45
CA ARG A 71 -18.28 4.73 9.18
C ARG A 71 -17.84 4.96 7.74
N GLN A 72 -18.22 6.12 7.19
CA GLN A 72 -17.77 6.52 5.85
C GLN A 72 -16.25 6.82 5.87
N PHE A 73 -15.57 6.74 4.72
CA PHE A 73 -14.11 6.96 4.59
C PHE A 73 -13.61 8.27 5.21
N GLN A 74 -14.48 9.26 5.36
CA GLN A 74 -14.16 10.58 5.93
C GLN A 74 -14.26 10.63 7.47
N GLU A 75 -14.90 9.65 8.10
CA GLU A 75 -15.25 9.65 9.53
C GLU A 75 -14.28 8.84 10.39
N ILE A 76 -13.32 8.17 9.76
CA ILE A 76 -12.36 7.30 10.44
C ILE A 76 -11.08 8.10 10.66
N LYS A 77 -10.90 8.60 11.89
CA LYS A 77 -9.92 9.63 12.21
C LYS A 77 -8.82 9.10 13.12
N ASP A 78 -7.74 8.60 12.53
CA ASP A 78 -6.45 8.51 13.22
C ASP A 78 -5.56 9.62 12.65
N SER A 79 -5.44 10.72 13.41
CA SER A 79 -4.71 11.92 12.99
C SER A 79 -3.22 11.78 13.26
N ILE A 80 -2.40 12.32 12.38
CA ILE A 80 -0.95 12.44 12.62
C ILE A 80 -0.61 13.90 12.94
N THR A 81 0.36 14.07 13.84
CA THR A 81 0.85 15.40 14.20
C THR A 81 1.64 16.02 13.04
N GLU A 82 1.72 17.35 13.00
CA GLU A 82 2.51 18.08 12.01
C GLU A 82 3.99 17.64 12.00
N LYS A 83 4.53 17.33 13.18
CA LYS A 83 5.91 16.85 13.34
C LYS A 83 6.11 15.50 12.67
N GLU A 84 5.18 14.56 12.88
CA GLU A 84 5.21 13.25 12.23
C GLU A 84 5.02 13.38 10.72
N PHE A 85 4.09 14.22 10.29
CA PHE A 85 3.82 14.44 8.86
C PHE A 85 5.06 14.95 8.12
N LYS A 86 5.81 15.90 8.70
CA LYS A 86 7.07 16.40 8.12
C LYS A 86 8.18 15.35 8.00
N ALA A 87 8.12 14.29 8.81
CA ALA A 87 9.08 13.19 8.75
C ALA A 87 8.70 12.11 7.72
N ILE A 88 7.49 12.18 7.15
CA ILE A 88 6.99 11.20 6.18
C ILE A 88 7.43 11.60 4.76
N ASN A 89 8.00 10.64 4.04
CA ASN A 89 8.20 10.76 2.60
C ASN A 89 6.95 10.28 1.85
N LEU A 90 6.10 11.23 1.44
CA LEU A 90 4.88 10.92 0.70
C LEU A 90 5.19 10.54 -0.75
N THR A 91 4.63 9.42 -1.18
CA THR A 91 4.67 8.95 -2.57
C THR A 91 3.33 9.24 -3.25
N THR A 92 3.37 9.81 -4.44
CA THR A 92 2.20 10.09 -5.27
C THR A 92 1.91 8.94 -6.24
N ILE A 93 0.67 8.82 -6.72
CA ILE A 93 0.34 7.86 -7.79
C ILE A 93 1.23 8.11 -9.01
N LYS A 94 1.49 9.37 -9.37
CA LYS A 94 2.36 9.72 -10.51
C LYS A 94 3.76 9.13 -10.37
N GLU A 95 4.30 9.04 -9.16
CA GLU A 95 5.60 8.41 -8.91
C GLU A 95 5.52 6.89 -8.97
N LEU A 96 4.47 6.29 -8.40
CA LEU A 96 4.20 4.85 -8.53
C LEU A 96 4.05 4.43 -9.99
N SER A 97 3.40 5.25 -10.83
CA SER A 97 3.23 5.00 -12.26
C SER A 97 4.54 4.96 -13.06
N LYS A 98 5.67 5.42 -12.49
CA LYS A 98 6.99 5.32 -13.14
C LYS A 98 7.64 3.96 -12.91
N ILE A 99 7.14 3.18 -11.96
CA ILE A 99 7.63 1.85 -11.63
C ILE A 99 7.00 0.86 -12.63
N SER A 100 7.77 -0.13 -13.09
CA SER A 100 7.22 -1.15 -13.97
C SER A 100 6.07 -1.89 -13.26
N PRO A 101 5.03 -2.38 -13.97
CA PRO A 101 3.89 -3.04 -13.32
C PRO A 101 4.28 -4.27 -12.49
N CYS A 102 5.26 -5.04 -12.97
CA CYS A 102 5.75 -6.22 -12.26
C CYS A 102 6.47 -5.80 -10.97
N ASP A 103 7.36 -4.80 -11.05
CA ASP A 103 8.10 -4.33 -9.88
C ASP A 103 7.18 -3.66 -8.87
N LEU A 104 6.18 -2.90 -9.34
CA LEU A 104 5.17 -2.27 -8.50
C LEU A 104 4.32 -3.33 -7.79
N HIS A 105 3.87 -4.37 -8.51
CA HIS A 105 3.15 -5.49 -7.93
C HIS A 105 3.97 -6.20 -6.85
N ILE A 106 5.24 -6.53 -7.14
CA ILE A 106 6.14 -7.18 -6.18
C ILE A 106 6.32 -6.28 -4.96
N MET A 107 6.69 -5.00 -5.17
CA MET A 107 6.90 -4.04 -4.08
C MET A 107 5.67 -3.93 -3.17
N LEU A 108 4.46 -3.78 -3.74
CA LEU A 108 3.23 -3.66 -2.95
C LEU A 108 2.87 -4.95 -2.22
N SER A 109 3.16 -6.12 -2.80
CA SER A 109 2.93 -7.43 -2.17
C SER A 109 3.89 -7.71 -1.02
N ASP A 110 5.11 -7.22 -1.16
CA ASP A 110 6.22 -7.45 -0.24
C ASP A 110 6.23 -6.48 0.95
N LEU A 111 5.53 -5.35 0.86
CA LEU A 111 5.47 -4.34 1.92
C LEU A 111 4.57 -4.79 3.07
N GLU A 112 5.12 -4.80 4.29
CA GLU A 112 4.37 -5.09 5.50
C GLU A 112 3.37 -3.98 5.87
N SER A 113 3.70 -2.74 5.49
CA SER A 113 2.94 -1.55 5.85
C SER A 113 2.85 -0.58 4.68
N ILE A 114 1.61 -0.36 4.25
CA ILE A 114 1.23 0.66 3.28
C ILE A 114 0.23 1.57 4.00
N VAL A 115 0.48 2.87 3.96
CA VAL A 115 -0.31 3.87 4.68
C VAL A 115 -0.73 4.94 3.72
N LEU A 116 -2.04 5.16 3.61
CA LEU A 116 -2.60 6.29 2.88
C LEU A 116 -2.67 7.50 3.79
N ILE A 117 -2.19 8.65 3.31
CA ILE A 117 -2.33 9.94 3.99
C ILE A 117 -3.32 10.82 3.24
N LYS A 118 -4.39 11.22 3.93
CA LYS A 118 -5.39 12.17 3.44
C LYS A 118 -5.37 13.44 4.29
N THR A 119 -5.36 14.59 3.62
CA THR A 119 -5.45 15.89 4.31
C THR A 119 -6.84 16.47 4.12
N VAL A 120 -7.49 16.89 5.21
CA VAL A 120 -8.77 17.62 5.20
C VAL A 120 -8.65 18.76 6.21
N ASP A 121 -8.92 19.99 5.79
CA ASP A 121 -8.88 21.18 6.65
C ASP A 121 -7.57 21.31 7.49
N ASN A 122 -6.42 21.09 6.84
CA ASN A 122 -5.09 21.04 7.47
C ASN A 122 -4.88 19.94 8.53
N ILE A 123 -5.79 18.98 8.62
CA ILE A 123 -5.62 17.79 9.46
C ILE A 123 -5.20 16.62 8.57
N HIS A 124 -4.13 15.95 8.96
CA HIS A 124 -3.61 14.78 8.27
C HIS A 124 -4.11 13.50 8.92
N TYR A 125 -4.70 12.62 8.12
CA TYR A 125 -5.26 11.34 8.56
C TYR A 125 -4.52 10.19 7.91
N LYS A 126 -4.27 9.13 8.69
CA LYS A 126 -3.65 7.90 8.19
C LYS A 126 -4.69 6.77 8.08
N TYR A 127 -4.60 6.01 7.00
CA TYR A 127 -5.39 4.80 6.77
C TYR A 127 -4.42 3.69 6.40
N ARG A 128 -4.47 2.57 7.12
CA ARG A 128 -3.65 1.41 6.74
C ARG A 128 -4.29 0.76 5.51
N LEU A 129 -3.46 0.46 4.54
CA LEU A 129 -3.85 -0.24 3.33
C LEU A 129 -3.28 -1.66 3.39
N VAL A 130 -4.12 -2.64 3.09
CA VAL A 130 -3.71 -4.01 2.86
C VAL A 130 -3.79 -4.25 1.37
N TYR A 131 -2.64 -4.43 0.74
CA TYR A 131 -2.60 -4.76 -0.67
C TYR A 131 -3.31 -6.09 -0.92
N TRP A 132 -4.23 -6.10 -1.88
CA TRP A 132 -5.12 -7.25 -2.12
C TRP A 132 -4.87 -7.89 -3.49
N SER A 133 -4.78 -7.10 -4.55
CA SER A 133 -4.60 -7.64 -5.90
C SER A 133 -4.17 -6.58 -6.91
N THR A 134 -3.64 -7.04 -8.04
CA THR A 134 -3.49 -6.24 -9.27
C THR A 134 -4.33 -6.88 -10.37
N GLN A 135 -5.13 -6.05 -11.04
CA GLN A 135 -5.84 -6.44 -12.26
C GLN A 135 -5.15 -5.81 -13.45
N ARG A 136 -4.73 -6.65 -14.39
CA ARG A 136 -4.18 -6.20 -15.68
C ARG A 136 -5.34 -5.97 -16.65
N GLY A 137 -5.35 -4.80 -17.28
CA GLY A 137 -6.14 -4.47 -18.47
C GLY A 137 -7.44 -5.24 -18.69
N TRP A 138 -8.55 -4.70 -18.17
CA TRP A 138 -9.73 -4.58 -19.02
C TRP A 138 -9.84 -3.11 -19.40
N SER A 139 -9.41 -2.78 -20.62
CA SER A 139 -10.04 -1.67 -21.32
C SER A 139 -11.53 -2.01 -21.37
N THR A 140 -12.39 -1.14 -20.83
CA THR A 140 -13.83 -1.24 -21.07
C THR A 140 -14.04 -1.30 -22.57
N VAL A 141 -14.38 -2.49 -23.08
CA VAL A 141 -14.89 -2.62 -24.44
C VAL A 141 -16.21 -1.87 -24.40
N LYS A 142 -16.24 -0.64 -24.92
CA LYS A 142 -17.50 0.05 -25.17
C LYS A 142 -18.23 -0.79 -26.21
N THR A 143 -19.18 -1.59 -25.77
CA THR A 143 -20.21 -2.11 -26.65
C THR A 143 -21.13 -0.93 -26.96
N ASN A 144 -20.95 -0.36 -28.16
CA ASN A 144 -21.91 0.58 -28.74
C ASN A 144 -23.26 -0.12 -28.95
#